data_AF-A9KPZ7-F1
#
_entry.id   AF-A9KPZ7-F1
#
_cell.length_a   1.000
_cell.length_b   1.000
_cell.length_c   1.000
_cell.angle_alpha   90.00
_cell.angle_beta   90.00
_cell.angle_gamma   90.00
#
_symmetry.space_group_name_H-M   'P 1'
#
loop_
_entity.id
_entity.type
_entity.pdbx_description
1 polymer ?
#
loop_
_entity_poly.entity_id
_entity_poly.type
_entity_poly.pdbx_seq_one_letter_code
_entity_poly.pdbx_strand_id
1 'polypeptide(L)'
;MFELVFLVLIGLIFSFLGWRIWKKEQITLIHDYHYTKVIEKDKKPYTEKMGKACIVMGIGMILTGAIDFITTTFYGWIFFGVCFIIGLIIMIFAQLKYNGGLF
;
A
#
# COMPACT_ATOMS: atom_id res chain seq x y z
N MET A 1 -0.08 18.59 -15.30
CA MET A 1 1.10 17.81 -15.74
C MET A 1 2.01 17.43 -14.57
N PHE A 2 2.44 18.38 -13.73
CA PHE A 2 3.24 18.07 -12.54
C PHE A 2 2.58 17.04 -11.62
N GLU A 3 1.31 17.25 -11.25
CA GLU A 3 0.53 16.35 -10.40
C GLU A 3 0.51 14.91 -10.94
N LEU A 4 0.18 14.73 -12.23
CA LEU A 4 0.21 13.42 -12.89
C LEU A 4 1.57 12.73 -12.73
N VAL A 5 2.66 13.42 -13.09
CA VAL A 5 4.01 12.83 -13.04
C VAL A 5 4.36 12.45 -11.60
N PHE A 6 4.10 13.34 -10.65
CA PHE A 6 4.37 13.11 -9.24
C PHE A 6 3.60 11.89 -8.69
N LEU A 7 2.28 11.85 -8.90
CA LEU A 7 1.41 10.78 -8.40
C LEU A 7 1.70 9.43 -9.05
N VAL A 8 2.01 9.41 -10.35
CA VAL A 8 2.42 8.18 -11.04
C VAL A 8 3.74 7.67 -10.50
N LEU A 9 4.75 8.53 -10.30
CA LEU A 9 6.04 8.12 -9.74
C LEU A 9 5.89 7.53 -8.33
N ILE A 10 5.18 8.22 -7.44
CA ILE A 10 4.94 7.71 -6.07
C ILE A 10 4.11 6.42 -6.10
N GLY A 11 3.06 6.35 -6.93
CA GLY A 11 2.22 5.17 -7.05
C GLY A 11 2.98 3.94 -7.58
N LEU A 12 3.94 4.14 -8.49
CA LEU A 12 4.86 3.10 -8.96
C LEU A 12 5.81 2.65 -7.85
N ILE A 13 6.36 3.57 -7.04
CA ILE A 13 7.21 3.24 -5.89
C ILE A 13 6.43 2.37 -4.90
N PHE A 14 5.21 2.76 -4.52
CA PHE A 14 4.34 1.98 -3.63
C PHE A 14 4.02 0.60 -4.21
N SER A 15 3.67 0.54 -5.50
CA SER A 15 3.36 -0.73 -6.16
C SER A 15 4.59 -1.65 -6.23
N PHE A 16 5.77 -1.10 -6.48
CA PHE A 16 7.03 -1.85 -6.50
C PHE A 16 7.41 -2.38 -5.12
N LEU A 17 7.35 -1.54 -4.08
CA LEU A 17 7.59 -1.95 -2.70
C LEU A 17 6.58 -3.01 -2.25
N GLY A 18 5.29 -2.79 -2.52
CA GLY A 18 4.24 -3.75 -2.19
C GLY A 18 4.41 -5.10 -2.92
N TRP A 19 4.83 -5.08 -4.19
CA TRP A 19 5.18 -6.30 -4.92
C TRP A 19 6.37 -7.03 -4.31
N ARG A 20 7.42 -6.31 -3.92
CA ARG A 20 8.59 -6.90 -3.23
C ARG A 20 8.20 -7.51 -1.89
N ILE A 21 7.43 -6.80 -1.08
CA ILE A 21 6.92 -7.29 0.20
C ILE A 21 6.12 -8.57 -0.03
N TRP A 22 5.16 -8.57 -0.97
CA TRP A 22 4.29 -9.72 -1.20
C TRP A 22 5.02 -10.90 -1.86
N LYS A 23 5.65 -10.70 -3.02
CA LYS A 23 6.15 -11.80 -3.85
C LYS A 23 7.52 -12.31 -3.45
N LYS A 24 8.34 -11.46 -2.82
CA LYS A 24 9.65 -11.87 -2.30
C LYS A 24 9.63 -12.08 -0.78
N GLU A 25 8.47 -11.94 -0.14
CA GLU A 25 8.30 -12.05 1.32
C GLU A 25 9.31 -11.15 2.07
N GLN A 26 9.67 -10.01 1.46
CA GLN A 26 10.70 -9.10 1.97
C GLN A 26 10.17 -8.25 3.11
N ILE A 27 9.99 -8.89 4.26
CA ILE A 27 9.45 -8.30 5.48
C ILE A 27 10.31 -7.15 6.02
N THR A 28 11.61 -7.14 5.70
CA THR A 28 12.55 -6.07 6.09
C THR A 28 12.29 -4.72 5.41
N LEU A 29 11.41 -4.66 4.41
CA LEU A 29 10.91 -3.41 3.84
C LEU A 29 9.80 -2.76 4.68
N ILE A 30 9.24 -3.51 5.64
CA ILE A 30 8.36 -2.99 6.68
C ILE A 30 9.27 -2.53 7.82
N HIS A 31 8.87 -1.52 8.59
CA HIS A 31 9.62 -1.17 9.80
C HIS A 31 9.67 -2.36 10.77
N ASP A 32 10.81 -2.53 11.43
CA ASP A 32 11.10 -3.66 12.33
C ASP A 32 10.03 -3.87 13.40
N TYR A 33 9.67 -2.82 14.13
CA TYR A 33 8.67 -2.89 15.20
C TYR A 33 7.37 -3.55 14.75
N HIS A 34 6.92 -3.27 13.52
CA HIS A 34 5.70 -3.81 12.94
C HIS A 34 5.69 -5.31 12.63
N TYR A 35 6.83 -6.00 12.70
CA TYR A 35 6.88 -7.45 12.46
C TYR A 35 7.69 -8.24 13.50
N THR A 36 8.17 -7.59 14.56
CA THR A 36 8.94 -8.27 15.62
C THR A 36 8.18 -9.43 16.27
N LYS A 37 6.85 -9.36 16.36
CA LYS A 37 6.00 -10.39 16.99
C LYS A 37 5.39 -11.36 15.96
N VAL A 38 5.64 -11.15 14.67
CA VAL A 38 5.13 -12.03 13.60
C VAL A 38 5.95 -13.32 13.59
N ILE A 39 5.31 -14.41 13.99
CA ILE A 39 5.93 -15.74 14.00
C ILE A 39 6.19 -16.27 12.57
N GLU A 40 7.17 -17.15 12.43
CA GLU A 40 7.67 -17.62 11.13
C GLU A 40 6.56 -18.13 10.20
N LYS A 41 5.62 -18.92 10.74
CA LYS A 41 4.49 -19.48 9.98
C LYS A 41 3.55 -18.41 9.39
N ASP A 42 3.52 -17.22 9.98
CA ASP A 42 2.62 -16.14 9.61
C ASP A 42 3.29 -15.06 8.75
N LYS A 43 4.62 -15.12 8.52
CA LYS A 43 5.34 -14.14 7.71
C LYS A 43 4.81 -14.05 6.28
N LYS A 44 4.58 -15.19 5.63
CA LYS A 44 4.02 -15.24 4.28
C LYS A 44 2.63 -14.60 4.17
N PRO A 45 1.61 -15.01 4.94
CA PRO A 45 0.30 -14.38 4.87
C PRO A 45 0.31 -12.92 5.36
N TYR A 46 1.19 -12.55 6.30
CA TYR A 46 1.37 -11.16 6.74
C TYR A 46 1.93 -10.28 5.62
N THR A 47 3.07 -10.66 5.03
CA THR A 47 3.71 -9.91 3.93
C THR A 47 2.82 -9.85 2.70
N GLU A 48 2.04 -10.91 2.38
CA GLU A 48 1.03 -10.84 1.33
C GLU A 48 -0.01 -9.75 1.58
N LYS A 49 -0.57 -9.66 2.79
CA LYS A 49 -1.58 -8.65 3.12
C LYS A 49 -0.99 -7.23 3.12
N MET A 50 0.18 -7.05 3.73
CA MET A 50 0.88 -5.76 3.77
C MET A 50 1.28 -5.28 2.37
N GLY A 51 1.81 -6.18 1.54
CA GLY A 51 2.21 -5.88 0.18
C GLY A 51 1.01 -5.53 -0.71
N LYS A 52 -0.08 -6.30 -0.64
CA LYS A 52 -1.33 -6.00 -1.36
C LYS A 52 -1.92 -4.65 -0.96
N ALA A 53 -1.92 -4.32 0.34
CA ALA A 53 -2.38 -3.02 0.80
C ALA A 53 -1.55 -1.88 0.21
N CYS A 54 -0.22 -2.02 0.17
CA CYS A 54 0.68 -1.04 -0.43
C CYS A 54 0.43 -0.88 -1.95
N ILE A 55 0.19 -1.98 -2.67
CA ILE A 55 -0.18 -1.95 -4.10
C ILE A 55 -1.52 -1.24 -4.32
N VAL A 56 -2.54 -1.51 -3.51
CA VAL A 56 -3.85 -0.84 -3.62
C VAL A 56 -3.69 0.68 -3.47
N MET A 57 -2.90 1.13 -2.50
CA MET A 57 -2.60 2.57 -2.34
C MET A 57 -1.85 3.13 -3.56
N GLY A 58 -0.88 2.39 -4.09
CA GLY A 58 -0.16 2.76 -5.31
C GLY A 58 -1.07 2.92 -6.53
N ILE A 59 -2.02 2.00 -6.72
CA ILE A 59 -3.03 2.06 -7.78
C ILE A 59 -3.91 3.30 -7.60
N GLY A 60 -4.35 3.59 -6.37
CA GLY A 60 -5.14 4.78 -6.06
C GLY A 60 -4.45 6.07 -6.50
N MET A 61 -3.15 6.22 -6.19
CA MET A 61 -2.36 7.39 -6.60
C MET A 61 -2.24 7.51 -8.13
N ILE A 62 -1.96 6.41 -8.83
CA ILE A 62 -1.89 6.40 -10.30
C ILE A 62 -3.23 6.83 -10.91
N LEU A 63 -4.34 6.28 -10.40
CA LEU A 63 -5.68 6.63 -10.86
C LEU A 63 -6.01 8.10 -10.61
N THR A 64 -5.66 8.65 -9.45
CA THR A 64 -5.85 10.07 -9.15
C THR A 64 -5.15 10.95 -10.17
N GLY A 65 -3.84 10.74 -10.39
CA GLY A 65 -3.09 11.52 -11.37
C GLY A 65 -3.63 11.40 -12.80
N ALA A 66 -4.03 10.19 -13.21
CA ALA A 66 -4.61 9.95 -14.54
C ALA A 66 -5.97 10.63 -14.73
N ILE A 67 -6.86 10.51 -13.74
CA ILE A 67 -8.22 11.07 -13.82
C ILE A 67 -8.16 12.58 -13.80
N ASP A 68 -7.46 13.18 -12.84
CA ASP A 68 -7.38 14.64 -12.72
C ASP A 68 -6.74 15.26 -13.99
N PHE A 69 -5.80 14.55 -14.61
CA PHE A 69 -5.22 14.96 -15.88
C PHE A 69 -6.20 14.89 -17.06
N ILE A 70 -7.02 13.84 -17.16
CA ILE A 70 -7.97 13.64 -18.26
C ILE A 70 -9.19 14.56 -18.12
N THR A 71 -9.74 14.66 -16.91
CA THR A 71 -10.99 15.41 -16.66
C THR A 71 -10.75 16.88 -16.41
N THR A 72 -9.52 17.29 -16.09
CA THR A 72 -9.19 18.65 -15.62
C THR A 72 -9.99 19.07 -14.38
N THR A 73 -10.43 18.09 -13.58
CA THR A 73 -11.12 18.27 -12.30
C THR A 73 -10.31 17.64 -11.18
N PHE A 74 -10.81 17.69 -9.94
CA PHE A 74 -10.22 17.03 -8.77
C PHE A 74 -10.93 15.72 -8.37
N TYR A 75 -11.69 15.11 -9.29
CA TYR A 75 -12.48 13.91 -8.98
C TYR A 75 -11.61 12.67 -8.75
N GLY A 76 -10.38 12.65 -9.28
CA GLY A 76 -9.39 11.60 -9.06
C GLY A 76 -9.05 11.40 -7.57
N TRP A 77 -9.17 12.44 -6.74
CA TRP A 77 -8.92 12.35 -5.30
C TRP A 77 -9.88 11.43 -4.56
N ILE A 78 -11.07 11.16 -5.11
CA ILE A 78 -11.98 10.13 -4.59
C ILE A 78 -11.31 8.75 -4.63
N PHE A 79 -10.59 8.45 -5.71
CA PHE A 79 -9.86 7.19 -5.85
C PHE A 79 -8.71 7.08 -4.86
N PHE A 80 -7.97 8.17 -4.64
CA PHE A 80 -6.96 8.22 -3.59
C PHE A 80 -7.58 7.90 -2.23
N GLY A 81 -8.63 8.61 -1.84
CA GLY A 81 -9.29 8.42 -0.54
C GLY A 81 -9.78 6.98 -0.34
N VAL A 82 -10.50 6.43 -1.32
CA VAL A 82 -11.03 5.05 -1.26
C VAL A 82 -9.90 4.02 -1.17
N CYS A 83 -8.92 4.07 -2.07
CA CYS A 83 -7.82 3.12 -2.08
C CYS A 83 -6.93 3.23 -0.83
N PHE A 84 -6.70 4.45 -0.33
CA PHE A 84 -5.93 4.68 0.88
C PHE A 84 -6.62 4.11 2.12
N ILE A 85 -7.92 4.36 2.29
CA ILE A 85 -8.72 3.79 3.39
C ILE A 85 -8.73 2.26 3.31
N ILE A 86 -8.96 1.68 2.14
CA ILE A 86 -8.94 0.22 1.95
C ILE A 86 -7.55 -0.35 2.31
N GLY A 87 -6.47 0.29 1.84
CA GLY A 87 -5.10 -0.10 2.16
C GLY A 87 -4.82 -0.08 3.66
N LEU A 88 -5.19 1.01 4.35
CA LEU A 88 -5.05 1.14 5.79
C LEU A 88 -5.83 0.08 6.56
N ILE A 89 -7.09 -0.17 6.18
CA ILE A 89 -7.92 -1.20 6.80
C ILE A 89 -7.24 -2.57 6.69
N ILE A 90 -6.73 -2.93 5.51
CA ILE A 90 -6.03 -4.21 5.31
C ILE A 90 -4.76 -4.27 6.17
N MET A 91 -3.97 -3.19 6.24
CA MET A 91 -2.77 -3.14 7.08
C MET A 91 -3.09 -3.28 8.57
N ILE A 92 -4.10 -2.58 9.07
CA ILE A 92 -4.53 -2.64 10.47
C ILE A 92 -5.00 -4.06 10.82
N PHE A 93 -5.82 -4.69 9.97
CA PHE A 93 -6.24 -6.07 10.22
C PHE A 93 -5.08 -7.06 10.18
N ALA A 94 -4.11 -6.87 9.28
CA ALA A 94 -2.91 -7.71 9.25
C ALA A 94 -2.06 -7.51 10.52
N GLN A 95 -1.87 -6.27 10.97
CA GLN A 95 -1.15 -5.94 12.20
C GLN A 95 -1.79 -6.57 13.43
N LEU A 96 -3.09 -6.34 13.64
CA LEU A 96 -3.82 -6.89 14.77
C LEU A 96 -3.81 -8.43 14.76
N LYS A 97 -3.93 -9.05 13.58
CA LYS A 97 -3.99 -10.50 13.45
C LYS A 97 -2.64 -11.20 13.67
N TYR A 98 -1.56 -10.65 13.10
CA TYR A 98 -0.27 -11.37 13.01
C TYR A 98 0.81 -10.81 13.95
N ASN A 99 0.78 -9.51 14.25
CA ASN A 99 1.71 -8.87 15.20
C ASN A 99 1.09 -8.71 16.60
N GLY A 100 -0.24 -8.87 16.74
CA GLY A 100 -0.95 -8.77 18.02
C GLY A 100 -1.13 -7.33 18.53
N GLY A 101 -0.88 -6.34 17.67
CA GLY A 101 -0.99 -4.91 17.98
C GLY A 101 -0.62 -4.06 16.77
N LEU A 102 -0.80 -2.74 16.87
CA LEU A 102 -0.37 -1.81 15.82
C LEU A 102 1.15 -1.65 15.75
N PHE A 103 1.82 -1.88 16.89
CA PHE A 103 3.27 -1.83 17.06
C PHE A 103 3.78 -3.15 17.64
#